data_AF-A0A0M6Z623-F1
#
_entry.id   AF-A0A0M6Z623-F1
#
_cell.length_a   1.000
_cell.length_b   1.000
_cell.length_c   1.000
_cell.angle_alpha   90.00
_cell.angle_beta   90.00
_cell.angle_gamma   90.00
#
_symmetry.space_group_name_H-M   'P 1'
#
loop_
_entity.id
_entity.type
_entity.pdbx_description
1 polymer ?
#
loop_
_entity_poly.entity_id
_entity_poly.type
_entity_poly.pdbx_seq_one_letter_code
_entity_poly.pdbx_strand_id
1 'polypeptide(L)' 'MQTAEFLIDLGRYYLMAGGVVAALFLVIGIDRVEPSAHGSYAFRPLLIPGICLIWPLVLYRWFVLEKHGEDRR' A
#
# COMPACT_ATOMS: atom_id res chain seq x y z
N MET A 1 -31.10 1.16 14.62
CA MET A 1 -30.41 2.02 13.62
C MET A 1 -28.91 2.04 13.88
N GLN A 2 -28.24 0.88 14.02
CA GLN A 2 -26.85 0.82 14.52
C GLN A 2 -25.87 0.15 13.54
N THR A 3 -26.38 -0.68 12.62
CA THR A 3 -25.57 -1.42 11.65
C THR A 3 -24.98 -0.53 10.55
N ALA A 4 -25.73 0.48 10.08
CA ALA A 4 -25.27 1.40 9.04
C ALA A 4 -24.11 2.28 9.54
N GLU A 5 -24.21 2.79 10.76
CA GLU A 5 -23.17 3.61 11.40
C GLU A 5 -21.87 2.82 11.57
N PHE A 6 -21.98 1.57 12.05
CA PHE A 6 -20.82 0.69 12.20
C PHE A 6 -20.13 0.40 10.86
N LEU A 7 -20.90 0.19 9.78
CA LEU A 7 -20.35 -0.07 8.45
C LEU A 7 -19.57 1.14 7.90
N ILE A 8 -20.10 2.34 8.10
CA ILE A 8 -19.46 3.58 7.66
C ILE A 8 -18.18 3.82 8.47
N ASP A 9 -18.22 3.62 9.78
CA ASP A 9 -17.07 3.83 10.65
C ASP A 9 -15.95 2.82 10.34
N LEU A 10 -16.31 1.55 10.12
CA LEU A 10 -15.38 0.52 9.68
C LEU A 10 -14.73 0.88 8.33
N GLY A 11 -15.52 1.31 7.35
CA GLY A 11 -15.02 1.77 6.05
C GLY A 11 -14.09 2.98 6.17
N ARG A 12 -14.41 3.92 7.07
CA ARG A 12 -13.61 5.10 7.35
C ARG A 12 -12.24 4.73 7.94
N TYR A 13 -12.21 3.87 8.96
CA TYR A 13 -10.95 3.39 9.54
C TYR A 13 -10.13 2.58 8.54
N TYR A 14 -10.79 1.75 7.72
CA TYR A 14 -10.11 0.99 6.67
C TYR A 14 -9.45 1.91 5.63
N LEU A 15 -10.15 2.95 5.18
CA LEU A 15 -9.60 3.95 4.26
C LEU A 15 -8.49 4.80 4.88
N MET A 16 -8.62 5.18 6.15
CA MET A 16 -7.54 5.89 6.87
C MET A 16 -6.29 5.02 6.97
N ALA A 17 -6.43 3.75 7.35
CA ALA A 17 -5.33 2.79 7.38
C ALA A 17 -4.71 2.61 6.00
N GLY A 18 -5.53 2.42 4.96
CA GLY A 18 -5.09 2.33 3.57
C GLY A 18 -4.31 3.57 3.11
N GLY A 19 -4.74 4.78 3.51
CA GLY A 19 -4.03 6.03 3.23
C GLY A 19 -2.66 6.12 3.89
N VAL A 20 -2.56 5.70 5.16
CA VAL A 20 -1.26 5.64 5.87
C VAL A 20 -0.33 4.63 5.20
N VAL A 21 -0.84 3.45 4.84
CA VAL A 21 -0.06 2.43 4.13
C VAL A 21 0.36 2.91 2.75
N ALA A 22 -0.50 3.60 2.01
CA ALA A 22 -0.17 4.20 0.72
C ALA A 22 0.95 5.25 0.85
N ALA A 23 0.88 6.10 1.87
CA ALA A 23 1.93 7.07 2.17
C ALA A 23 3.26 6.37 2.49
N LEU A 24 3.26 5.36 3.37
CA LEU A 24 4.46 4.58 3.69
C LEU A 24 5.03 3.85 2.47
N PHE A 25 4.17 3.26 1.65
CA PHE A 25 4.57 2.54 0.45
C PHE A 25 5.15 3.47 -0.61
N LEU A 26 4.62 4.68 -0.76
CA LEU A 26 5.20 5.70 -1.64
C LEU A 26 6.56 6.19 -1.16
N VAL A 27 6.77 6.32 0.16
CA VAL A 27 8.04 6.80 0.73
C VAL A 27 9.11 5.70 0.76
N ILE A 28 8.74 4.46 1.11
CA ILE A 28 9.70 3.37 1.37
C ILE A 28 9.63 2.27 0.31
N GLY A 29 8.42 1.88 -0.10
CA GLY A 29 8.20 0.78 -1.04
C GLY A 29 8.59 1.10 -2.49
N ILE A 30 8.51 2.38 -2.90
CA ILE A 30 8.69 2.79 -4.29
C ILE A 30 10.12 2.58 -4.81
N ASP A 31 11.12 2.78 -3.95
CA ASP A 31 12.53 2.58 -4.28
C ASP A 31 12.87 1.09 -4.40
N ARG A 32 12.13 0.23 -3.69
CA ARG A 32 12.36 -1.22 -3.68
C ARG A 32 11.58 -1.99 -4.74
N VAL A 33 10.37 -1.56 -5.07
CA VAL A 33 9.51 -2.28 -6.02
C VAL A 33 10.06 -2.15 -7.44
N GLU A 34 10.69 -1.03 -7.79
CA GLU A 34 11.30 -0.92 -9.10
C GLU A 34 12.51 0.04 -9.19
N PRO A 35 13.72 -0.43 -8.83
CA PRO A 35 14.96 0.30 -9.09
C PRO A 35 15.23 0.50 -10.60
N SER A 36 14.52 -0.23 -11.48
CA SER A 36 14.64 -0.15 -12.94
C SER A 36 13.62 0.78 -13.62
N ALA A 37 12.65 1.36 -12.88
CA ALA A 37 11.61 2.23 -13.44
C ALA A 37 12.10 3.68 -13.58
N HIS A 38 13.22 3.87 -14.28
CA HIS A 38 13.74 5.19 -14.62
C HIS A 38 12.85 5.96 -15.62
N GLY A 39 11.73 5.41 -16.09
CA GLY A 39 10.90 6.00 -17.15
C GLY A 39 9.43 6.29 -16.83
N SER A 40 8.86 5.83 -15.70
CA SER A 40 7.40 5.83 -15.50
C SER A 40 6.96 6.41 -14.14
N TYR A 41 7.32 7.67 -13.89
CA TYR A 41 6.91 8.40 -12.68
C TYR A 41 5.40 8.71 -12.63
N ALA A 42 4.70 8.67 -13.78
CA ALA A 42 3.27 8.99 -13.87
C ALA A 42 2.34 7.91 -13.26
N PHE A 43 2.81 6.66 -13.10
CA PHE A 43 2.02 5.59 -12.49
C PHE A 43 2.00 5.63 -10.96
N ARG A 44 2.90 6.41 -10.35
CA ARG A 44 3.07 6.47 -8.89
C ARG A 44 1.81 7.00 -8.17
N PRO A 45 1.17 8.10 -8.61
CA PRO A 45 -0.08 8.57 -8.00
C PRO A 45 -1.26 7.64 -8.32
N LEU A 46 -1.24 6.99 -9.49
CA LEU A 46 -2.32 6.10 -9.93
C LEU A 46 -2.39 4.81 -9.09
N LEU A 47 -1.28 4.42 -8.47
CA LEU A 47 -1.22 3.30 -7.52
C LEU A 47 -1.85 3.65 -6.16
N ILE A 48 -1.90 4.93 -5.76
CA ILE A 48 -2.46 5.36 -4.47
C ILE A 48 -3.88 4.83 -4.24
N PRO A 49 -4.86 5.03 -5.14
CA PRO A 49 -6.21 4.51 -4.92
C PRO A 49 -6.24 2.98 -4.87
N GLY A 50 -5.39 2.30 -5.66
CA GLY A 50 -5.22 0.86 -5.59
C GLY A 50 -4.70 0.41 -4.22
N ILE A 51 -3.62 1.03 -3.74
CA ILE A 51 -3.00 0.70 -2.46
C ILE A 51 -3.99 0.95 -1.31
N CYS A 52 -4.73 2.06 -1.32
CA CYS A 52 -5.76 2.31 -0.30
C CYS A 52 -6.83 1.20 -0.26
N LEU A 53 -7.18 0.63 -1.41
CA LEU A 53 -8.21 -0.40 -1.51
C LEU A 53 -7.70 -1.79 -1.07
N ILE A 54 -6.51 -2.17 -1.54
CA ILE A 54 -5.88 -3.49 -1.31
C ILE A 54 -4.66 -3.41 -0.39
N TRP A 55 -4.64 -2.48 0.56
CA TRP A 55 -3.52 -2.23 1.48
C TRP A 55 -3.02 -3.48 2.23
N PRO A 56 -3.85 -4.46 2.67
CA PRO A 56 -3.36 -5.64 3.39
C PRO A 56 -2.48 -6.51 2.49
N LEU A 57 -2.88 -6.65 1.22
CA LEU A 57 -2.14 -7.41 0.22
C LEU A 57 -0.83 -6.71 -0.16
N VAL A 58 -0.86 -5.38 -0.24
CA VAL A 58 0.34 -4.56 -0.50
C VAL A 58 1.35 -4.71 0.63
N LEU A 59 0.91 -4.63 1.89
CA LEU A 59 1.77 -4.90 3.05
C LEU A 59 2.33 -6.32 3.03
N TYR A 60 1.48 -7.32 2.80
CA TYR A 60 1.93 -8.72 2.72
C TYR A 60 3.00 -8.90 1.64
N ARG A 61 2.77 -8.36 0.44
CA ARG A 61 3.74 -8.43 -0.66
C ARG A 61 5.03 -7.69 -0.32
N TRP A 62 4.93 -6.55 0.35
CA TRP A 62 6.10 -5.79 0.81
C TRP A 62 6.94 -6.61 1.81
N PHE A 63 6.32 -7.22 2.82
CA PHE A 63 7.02 -8.12 3.77
C PHE A 63 7.67 -9.31 3.08
N VAL A 64 7.00 -9.92 2.09
CA VAL A 64 7.56 -11.05 1.32
C VAL A 64 8.78 -10.62 0.49
N LEU A 65 8.71 -9.45 -0.16
CA LEU A 65 9.84 -8.90 -0.93
C LEU A 65 11.02 -8.54 -0.03
N GLU A 66 10.76 -7.99 1.16
CA GLU A 66 11.79 -7.71 2.16
C GLU A 66 12.52 -9.00 2.58
N LYS A 67 11.75 -10.04 2.92
CA LYS A 67 12.30 -11.34 3.36
C LYS A 67 13.12 -12.04 2.27
N HIS A 68 12.71 -11.98 1.01
CA HIS A 68 13.47 -12.58 -0.10
C HIS A 68 14.72 -11.77 -0.51
N GLY A 69 14.79 -10.48 -0.15
CA GLY A 69 15.99 -9.67 -0.34
C GLY A 69 17.13 -10.02 0.60
N GLU A 70 16.82 -10.56 1.78
CA GLU A 70 17.82 -11.01 2.78
C GLU A 70 18.41 -12.38 2.46
N ASP A 71 17.65 -13.29 1.83
CA ASP A 71 18.10 -14.65 1.49
C ASP A 71 19.17 -14.71 0.37
N ARG A 72 19.54 -13.55 -0.19
CA ARG A 72 20.54 -13.39 -1.26
C ARG A 72 21.82 -12.67 -0.80
N ARG A 73 21.99 -12.41 0.51
CA ARG A 73 23.23 -11.83 1.08
C ARG A 73 24.10 -12.89 1.75
#